data_AF-A0A4R9C5D0-F1
#
_entry.id   AF-A0A4R9C5D0-F1
#
_cell.length_a   1.000
_cell.length_b   1.000
_cell.length_c   1.000
_cell.angle_alpha   90.00
_cell.angle_beta   90.00
_cell.angle_gamma   90.00
#
_symmetry.space_group_name_H-M   'P 1'
#
loop_
_entity.id
_entity.type
_entity.pdbx_description
1 polymer ?
#
loop_
_entity_poly.entity_id
_entity_poly.type
_entity_poly.pdbx_seq_one_letter_code
_entity_poly.pdbx_strand_id
1 'polypeptide(L)' 'MINPSFRELEKVSKSRYDIAMMTAKRAKELIAGDKPKVKTKAAKPVTVALTEIMEGKIESED' A
#
# COMPACT_ATOMS: atom_id res chain seq x y z
N MET A 1 11.04 3.80 -5.31
CA MET A 1 9.59 3.70 -5.58
C MET A 1 9.38 2.31 -6.13
N ILE A 2 8.49 1.50 -5.55
CA ILE A 2 8.20 0.17 -6.08
C ILE A 2 7.25 0.30 -7.28
N ASN A 3 7.38 -0.61 -8.24
CA ASN A 3 6.54 -0.65 -9.44
C ASN A 3 6.15 -2.10 -9.74
N PRO A 4 5.24 -2.69 -8.93
CA PRO A 4 4.81 -4.06 -9.11
C PRO A 4 4.08 -4.23 -10.45
N SER A 5 4.23 -5.41 -11.04
CA SER A 5 3.48 -5.80 -12.24
C SER A 5 1.99 -6.00 -11.93
N PHE A 6 1.13 -5.93 -12.95
CA PHE A 6 -0.30 -6.21 -12.77
C PHE A 6 -0.57 -7.59 -12.19
N ARG A 7 0.23 -8.60 -12.56
CA ARG A 7 0.10 -9.97 -12.03
C ARG A 7 0.44 -10.07 -10.54
N GLU A 8 1.31 -9.20 -10.04
CA GLU A 8 1.62 -9.13 -8.61
C GLU A 8 0.51 -8.38 -7.85
N LEU A 9 -0.01 -7.31 -8.43
CA LEU A 9 -1.14 -6.55 -7.88
C LEU A 9 -2.41 -7.41 -7.76
N GLU A 10 -2.67 -8.29 -8.73
CA GLU A 10 -3.81 -9.22 -8.72
C GLU A 10 -3.79 -10.21 -7.54
N LYS A 11 -2.63 -10.42 -6.90
CA LYS A 11 -2.52 -11.25 -5.68
C LYS A 11 -3.10 -10.55 -4.44
N VAL A 12 -3.19 -9.21 -4.48
CA VAL A 12 -3.76 -8.39 -3.40
C VAL A 12 -5.26 -8.20 -3.62
N SER A 13 -5.66 -7.74 -4.81
CA SER A 13 -7.08 -7.61 -5.19
C SER A 13 -7.24 -7.72 -6.70
N LYS A 14 -8.41 -8.23 -7.13
CA LYS A 14 -8.79 -8.29 -8.55
C LYS A 14 -9.18 -6.91 -9.12
N SER A 15 -9.49 -5.95 -8.26
CA SER A 15 -9.88 -4.59 -8.66
C SER A 15 -8.70 -3.64 -8.49
N ARG A 16 -8.27 -3.04 -9.61
CA ARG A 16 -7.24 -2.00 -9.60
C ARG A 16 -7.67 -0.75 -8.81
N TYR A 17 -8.97 -0.49 -8.77
CA TYR A 17 -9.53 0.65 -8.04
C TYR A 17 -9.43 0.43 -6.53
N ASP A 18 -9.62 -0.81 -6.07
CA ASP A 18 -9.52 -1.15 -4.64
C ASP A 18 -8.08 -0.94 -4.17
N ILE A 19 -7.10 -1.43 -4.93
CA ILE A 19 -5.67 -1.24 -4.62
C ILE A 19 -5.33 0.26 -4.57
N ALA A 20 -5.85 1.05 -5.51
CA ALA A 20 -5.63 2.49 -5.53
C ALA A 20 -6.27 3.17 -4.31
N MET A 21 -7.50 2.81 -3.94
CA MET A 21 -8.19 3.32 -2.76
C MET A 21 -7.48 2.93 -1.47
N MET A 22 -7.10 1.66 -1.31
CA MET A 22 -6.35 1.17 -0.15
C MET A 22 -5.02 1.92 0.01
N THR A 23 -4.29 2.08 -1.09
CA THR A 23 -3.02 2.82 -1.09
C THR A 23 -3.24 4.28 -0.69
N ALA A 24 -4.28 4.93 -1.22
CA ALA A 24 -4.60 6.31 -0.90
C ALA A 24 -5.05 6.50 0.57
N LYS A 25 -5.91 5.62 1.09
CA LYS A 25 -6.35 5.61 2.49
C LYS A 25 -5.13 5.45 3.40
N ARG A 26 -4.31 4.44 3.14
CA ARG A 26 -3.13 4.15 3.96
C ARG A 26 -2.09 5.26 3.91
N ALA A 27 -1.86 5.86 2.73
CA ALA A 27 -0.95 6.99 2.62
C ALA A 27 -1.40 8.20 3.46
N LYS A 28 -2.71 8.45 3.59
CA LYS A 28 -3.24 9.51 4.46
C LYS A 28 -2.99 9.23 5.95
N GLU A 29 -3.12 7.98 6.39
CA GLU A 29 -2.81 7.58 7.77
C GLU A 29 -1.33 7.80 8.11
N LEU A 30 -0.43 7.44 7.19
CA LEU A 30 1.00 7.71 7.32
C LEU A 30 1.30 9.22 7.38
N ILE A 31 0.59 10.03 6.59
CA ILE A 31 0.70 11.50 6.64
C ILE A 31 0.19 12.05 7.97
N ALA A 32 -0.86 11.45 8.55
CA ALA A 32 -1.41 11.81 9.85
C ALA A 32 -0.50 11.40 11.04
N GLY A 33 0.63 10.75 10.77
CA GLY A 33 1.64 10.38 11.77
C GLY A 33 1.59 8.91 12.19
N ASP A 34 0.77 8.08 11.55
CA ASP A 34 0.80 6.64 11.82
C ASP A 34 2.14 6.02 11.39
N LYS A 35 2.57 5.00 12.12
CA LYS A 35 3.87 4.38 11.91
C LYS A 35 3.82 3.39 10.75
N PRO A 36 4.87 3.35 9.90
CA PRO A 36 5.02 2.29 8.93
C PRO A 36 5.05 0.91 9.59
N LYS A 37 4.32 -0.04 9.03
CA LYS A 37 4.29 -1.47 9.42
C LYS A 37 5.44 -2.27 8.79
N VAL A 38 6.14 -1.68 7.82
CA VAL A 38 7.32 -2.27 7.16
C VAL A 38 8.56 -1.44 7.42
N LYS A 39 9.70 -2.11 7.53
CA LYS A 39 11.00 -1.41 7.57
C LYS A 39 11.35 -0.99 6.15
N THR A 40 11.21 0.31 5.87
CA THR A 40 11.50 0.84 4.54
C THR A 40 12.34 2.12 4.62
N LYS A 41 13.21 2.29 3.62
CA LYS A 41 13.94 3.55 3.40
C LYS A 41 13.11 4.54 2.58
N ALA A 42 11.91 4.17 2.15
CA ALA A 42 11.05 5.03 1.36
C ALA A 42 10.52 6.18 2.23
N ALA A 43 10.78 7.42 1.80
CA ALA A 43 10.27 8.62 2.48
C ALA A 43 8.85 9.01 2.03
N LYS A 44 8.44 8.62 0.81
CA LYS A 44 7.13 9.00 0.27
C LYS A 44 6.03 8.11 0.85
N PRO A 45 5.01 8.66 1.53
CA PRO A 45 3.94 7.87 2.16
C PRO A 45 3.25 6.89 1.21
N VAL A 46 3.01 7.31 -0.03
CA VAL A 46 2.39 6.45 -1.06
C VAL A 46 3.24 5.22 -1.39
N THR A 47 4.58 5.37 -1.43
CA THR A 47 5.47 4.23 -1.67
C THR A 47 5.50 3.27 -0.49
N VAL A 48 5.48 3.81 0.74
CA VAL A 48 5.41 3.02 1.97
C VAL A 48 4.09 2.23 2.00
N ALA A 49 2.96 2.91 1.79
CA ALA A 49 1.62 2.30 1.76
C ALA A 49 1.53 1.16 0.74
N LEU A 50 1.98 1.38 -0.49
CA LEU A 50 1.98 0.33 -1.51
C LEU A 50 2.88 -0.84 -1.12
N THR A 51 4.01 -0.59 -0.46
CA THR A 51 4.92 -1.65 0.02
C THR A 51 4.25 -2.49 1.11
N GLU A 52 3.58 -1.84 2.06
CA GLU A 52 2.83 -2.52 3.12
C GLU A 52 1.70 -3.40 2.57
N ILE A 53 0.98 -2.91 1.56
CA ILE A 53 -0.07 -3.66 0.85
C ILE A 53 0.53 -4.88 0.14
N MET A 54 1.63 -4.70 -0.60
CA MET A 54 2.31 -5.79 -1.29
C MET A 54 2.92 -6.85 -0.34
N GLU A 55 3.28 -6.46 0.88
CA GLU A 55 3.75 -7.37 1.95
C GLU A 55 2.61 -7.96 2.79
N GLY A 56 1.33 -7.69 2.45
CA GLY A 56 0.17 -8.20 3.18
C GLY A 56 0.03 -7.63 4.60
N LYS A 57 0.59 -6.45 4.87
CA LYS A 57 0.46 -5.75 6.17
C LYS A 57 -0.78 -4.86 6.26
N ILE A 58 -1.43 -4.63 5.12
CA ILE A 58 -2.65 -3.87 4.96
C ILE A 58 -3.58 -4.69 4.07
N GLU A 59 -4.74 -5.02 4.62
CA GLU A 59 -5.80 -5.76 3.93
C GLU A 59 -6.99 -4.81 3.67
N SER A 60 -7.80 -5.11 2.66
CA SER A 60 -9.07 -4.43 2.46
C SER A 60 -10.00 -4.76 3.61
N GLU A 61 -10.68 -3.75 4.16
CA GLU A 61 -11.89 -4.01 4.95
C GLU A 61 -12.97 -4.50 3.98
N ASP A 62 -13.58 -5.65 4.28
CA ASP A 62 -14.73 -6.20 3.56
C ASP A 62 -15.95 -5.26 3.58
#